data_AF-A0A151NLD3-F1
#
_entry.id   AF-A0A151NLD3-F1
#
_cell.length_a   1.000
_cell.length_b   1.000
_cell.length_c   1.000
_cell.angle_alpha   90.00
_cell.angle_beta   90.00
_cell.angle_gamma   90.00
#
_symmetry.space_group_name_H-M   'P 1'
#
loop_
_entity.id
_entity.type
_entity.pdbx_description
1 polymer ?
#
loop_
_entity_poly.entity_id
_entity_poly.type
_entity_poly.pdbx_seq_one_letter_code
_entity_poly.pdbx_strand_id
1 'polypeptide(L)'
;MAPLGPALLLPLVLVASCWAGCVEVDSETEAVTGKTFKIQCISCKKRSETTAEAYTEWYFKQKGADSFDKILRFEPDTDLLVLDDRFVNLVVWNGSKSTRDLQDLSIFLLNVTYDHAGEYLCRVDRNLTFDGYVFNTVINKTIHVTVVDKANRDIASIISEIMMYVLIVVLTIWLVAEMVYCYKKIAAATEAAAQENASEYLAITSESKENCTGVQVAE
;
A
#
# COMPACT_ATOMS: atom_id res chain seq x y z
N MET A 1 -2.91 38.24 29.15
CA MET A 1 -4.10 37.73 28.44
C MET A 1 -4.06 38.26 27.03
N ALA A 2 -3.57 37.46 26.09
CA ALA A 2 -3.73 37.70 24.66
C ALA A 2 -4.71 36.63 24.16
N PRO A 3 -5.79 36.98 23.44
CA PRO A 3 -6.70 35.98 22.91
C PRO A 3 -6.00 35.30 21.73
N LEU A 4 -5.71 34.01 21.85
CA LEU A 4 -5.36 33.18 20.70
C LEU A 4 -6.58 33.19 19.77
N GLY A 5 -6.47 33.90 18.64
CA GLY A 5 -7.52 34.01 17.65
C GLY A 5 -7.88 32.63 17.04
N PRO A 6 -9.14 32.42 16.65
CA PRO A 6 -9.65 31.15 16.11
C PRO A 6 -9.11 30.78 14.71
N ALA A 7 -8.11 31.51 14.20
CA ALA A 7 -7.63 31.37 12.83
C ALA A 7 -6.76 30.12 12.58
N LEU A 8 -6.23 29.48 13.63
CA LEU A 8 -5.33 28.32 13.47
C LEU A 8 -6.04 26.97 13.29
N LEU A 9 -7.37 26.92 13.38
CA LEU A 9 -8.16 25.67 13.26
C LEU A 9 -8.72 25.42 11.85
N LEU A 10 -8.61 26.39 10.93
CA LEU A 10 -9.14 26.26 9.57
C LEU A 10 -8.49 25.14 8.72
N PRO A 11 -7.17 24.84 8.81
CA PRO A 11 -6.58 23.85 7.91
C PRO A 11 -6.86 22.40 8.31
N LEU A 12 -7.35 22.13 9.53
CA LEU A 12 -7.73 20.76 9.93
C LEU A 12 -9.12 20.35 9.42
N VAL A 13 -10.02 21.31 9.18
CA VAL A 13 -11.42 21.00 8.79
C VAL A 13 -11.53 20.62 7.30
N LEU A 14 -10.55 21.00 6.47
CA LEU A 14 -10.57 20.72 5.03
C LEU A 14 -10.08 19.32 4.63
N VAL A 15 -9.46 18.56 5.54
CA VAL A 15 -8.93 17.21 5.25
C VAL A 15 -9.97 16.10 5.50
N ALA A 16 -11.13 16.43 6.07
CA ALA A 16 -12.13 15.45 6.48
C ALA A 16 -13.13 15.02 5.38
N SER A 17 -12.99 15.50 4.15
CA SER A 17 -13.86 15.10 3.03
C SER A 17 -13.29 13.91 2.25
N CYS A 18 -12.77 12.89 2.93
CA CYS A 18 -12.63 11.58 2.31
C CYS A 18 -14.02 10.93 2.26
N TRP A 19 -14.62 10.88 1.07
CA TRP A 19 -15.85 10.14 0.85
C TRP A 19 -15.53 8.65 1.02
N ALA A 20 -16.17 7.99 1.97
CA ALA A 20 -16.10 6.54 2.10
C ALA A 20 -16.71 5.91 0.83
N GLY A 21 -15.89 5.17 0.09
CA GLY A 21 -16.29 4.48 -1.14
C GLY A 21 -16.12 2.97 -1.01
N CYS A 22 -16.90 2.21 -1.76
CA CYS A 22 -16.68 0.78 -1.92
C CYS A 22 -15.61 0.55 -2.99
N VAL A 23 -14.63 -0.30 -2.69
CA VAL A 23 -13.58 -0.70 -3.64
C VAL A 23 -13.58 -2.22 -3.73
N GLU A 24 -13.65 -2.72 -4.95
CA GLU A 24 -13.51 -4.16 -5.20
C GLU A 24 -12.01 -4.51 -5.16
N VAL A 25 -11.65 -5.40 -4.24
CA VAL A 25 -10.30 -5.92 -4.07
C VAL A 25 -10.37 -7.44 -4.15
N ASP A 26 -9.52 -8.02 -5.00
CA ASP A 26 -9.44 -9.46 -5.17
C ASP A 26 -8.96 -10.16 -3.89
N SER A 27 -9.41 -11.40 -3.71
CA SER A 27 -9.00 -12.22 -2.57
C SER A 27 -7.55 -12.68 -2.73
N GLU A 28 -6.90 -12.94 -1.60
CA GLU A 28 -5.70 -13.77 -1.57
C GLU A 28 -6.02 -15.17 -2.11
N THR A 29 -5.00 -15.83 -2.66
CA THR A 29 -5.11 -17.14 -3.33
C THR A 29 -4.34 -18.25 -2.64
N GLU A 30 -3.46 -17.92 -1.68
CA GLU A 30 -2.65 -18.89 -0.95
C GLU A 30 -3.10 -18.97 0.51
N ALA A 31 -3.67 -20.11 0.90
CA ALA A 31 -4.06 -20.40 2.27
C ALA A 31 -3.02 -21.30 2.95
N VAL A 32 -2.77 -21.07 4.24
CA VAL A 32 -1.82 -21.88 5.01
C VAL A 32 -2.55 -22.99 5.76
N THR A 33 -2.05 -24.22 5.64
CA THR A 33 -2.62 -25.38 6.34
C THR A 33 -2.69 -25.16 7.87
N GLY A 34 -3.78 -25.59 8.50
CA GLY A 34 -4.04 -25.46 9.93
C GLY A 34 -4.34 -24.04 10.43
N LYS A 35 -4.36 -23.03 9.54
CA LYS A 35 -4.68 -21.64 9.90
C LYS A 35 -6.07 -21.23 9.43
N THR A 36 -6.53 -20.08 9.89
CA THR A 36 -7.73 -19.43 9.36
C THR A 36 -7.38 -18.64 8.10
N PHE A 37 -8.22 -18.73 7.07
CA PHE A 37 -8.05 -18.03 5.81
C PHE A 37 -9.30 -17.22 5.47
N LYS A 38 -9.13 -16.00 4.95
CA LYS A 38 -10.24 -15.15 4.51
C LYS A 38 -10.40 -15.31 3.01
N ILE A 39 -11.56 -15.78 2.56
CA ILE A 39 -11.92 -15.69 1.14
C ILE A 39 -12.74 -14.42 0.95
N GLN A 40 -12.13 -13.44 0.29
CA GLN A 40 -12.74 -12.14 0.10
C GLN A 40 -13.62 -12.10 -1.16
N CYS A 41 -14.87 -11.69 -1.00
CA CYS A 41 -15.77 -11.43 -2.12
C CYS A 41 -16.43 -10.08 -1.90
N ILE A 42 -16.00 -9.07 -2.65
CA ILE A 42 -16.59 -7.73 -2.60
C ILE A 42 -17.27 -7.48 -3.94
N SER A 43 -18.54 -7.08 -3.88
CA SER A 43 -19.30 -6.62 -5.04
C SER A 43 -19.88 -5.25 -4.72
N CYS A 44 -19.27 -4.22 -5.32
CA CYS A 44 -19.72 -2.85 -5.14
C CYS A 44 -20.89 -2.55 -6.10
N LYS A 45 -21.86 -1.76 -5.62
CA LYS A 45 -22.89 -1.21 -6.51
C LYS A 45 -22.25 -0.17 -7.41
N LYS A 46 -22.72 -0.08 -8.66
CA LYS A 46 -22.28 0.97 -9.60
C LYS A 46 -22.62 2.38 -9.10
N ARG A 47 -23.70 2.50 -8.31
CA ARG A 47 -24.22 3.74 -7.77
C ARG A 47 -24.58 3.50 -6.29
N SER A 48 -23.97 4.24 -5.36
CA SER A 48 -24.05 3.92 -3.92
C SER A 48 -25.39 4.29 -3.30
N GLU A 49 -26.06 5.32 -3.83
CA GLU A 49 -27.33 5.86 -3.35
C GLU A 49 -28.55 4.97 -3.64
N THR A 50 -28.44 4.02 -4.58
CA THR A 50 -29.55 3.13 -4.93
C THR A 50 -29.79 2.12 -3.80
N THR A 51 -31.02 2.04 -3.30
CA THR A 51 -31.38 1.04 -2.28
C THR A 51 -31.33 -0.36 -2.87
N ALA A 52 -30.74 -1.29 -2.14
CA ALA A 52 -30.51 -2.64 -2.60
C ALA A 52 -30.69 -3.65 -1.49
N GLU A 53 -31.21 -4.82 -1.85
CA GLU A 53 -31.22 -5.99 -1.00
C GLU A 53 -30.48 -7.10 -1.72
N ALA A 54 -29.52 -7.73 -1.04
CA ALA A 54 -28.68 -8.77 -1.64
C ALA A 54 -28.63 -10.00 -0.74
N TYR A 55 -28.50 -11.15 -1.38
CA TYR A 55 -28.12 -12.39 -0.75
C TYR A 55 -26.98 -13.02 -1.55
N THR A 56 -26.28 -13.97 -0.94
CA THR A 56 -25.17 -14.64 -1.61
C THR A 56 -25.23 -16.13 -1.48
N GLU A 57 -24.78 -16.78 -2.54
CA GLU A 57 -24.61 -18.21 -2.62
C GLU A 57 -23.16 -18.49 -2.94
N TRP A 58 -22.54 -19.35 -2.16
CA TRP A 58 -21.19 -19.79 -2.42
C TRP A 58 -21.20 -21.20 -2.95
N TYR A 59 -20.36 -21.43 -3.94
CA TYR A 59 -20.11 -22.73 -4.51
C TYR A 59 -18.64 -23.08 -4.43
N PHE A 60 -18.35 -24.37 -4.33
CA PHE A 60 -17.00 -24.90 -4.28
C PHE A 60 -16.82 -25.99 -5.33
N LYS A 61 -15.68 -25.96 -6.01
CA LYS A 61 -15.23 -27.01 -6.91
C LYS A 61 -13.83 -27.42 -6.47
N GLN A 62 -13.73 -28.64 -5.95
CA GLN A 62 -12.45 -29.21 -5.54
C GLN A 62 -11.53 -29.40 -6.75
N LYS A 63 -10.22 -29.36 -6.51
CA LYS A 63 -9.23 -29.59 -7.58
C LYS A 63 -9.43 -30.97 -8.22
N GLY A 64 -9.78 -30.99 -9.51
CA GLY A 64 -10.04 -32.21 -10.28
C GLY A 64 -11.51 -32.64 -10.36
N ALA A 65 -12.43 -31.91 -9.73
CA ALA A 65 -13.88 -32.09 -9.92
C ALA A 65 -14.39 -31.26 -11.11
N ASP A 66 -15.44 -31.75 -11.77
CA ASP A 66 -16.00 -31.13 -12.99
C ASP A 66 -17.10 -30.09 -12.70
N SER A 67 -17.75 -30.16 -11.53
CA SER A 67 -18.91 -29.32 -11.18
C SER A 67 -18.74 -28.56 -9.87
N PHE A 68 -19.45 -27.45 -9.77
CA PHE A 68 -19.56 -26.63 -8.57
C PHE A 68 -20.70 -27.12 -7.68
N ASP A 69 -20.38 -27.44 -6.42
CA ASP A 69 -21.35 -27.78 -5.39
C ASP A 69 -21.69 -26.55 -4.56
N LYS A 70 -22.97 -26.34 -4.24
CA LYS A 70 -23.38 -25.22 -3.38
C LYS A 70 -23.03 -25.53 -1.93
N ILE A 71 -22.17 -24.71 -1.33
CA ILE A 71 -21.66 -24.95 0.03
C ILE A 71 -22.44 -24.19 1.10
N LEU A 72 -22.85 -22.95 0.81
CA LEU A 72 -23.59 -22.12 1.76
C LEU A 72 -24.42 -21.06 1.05
N ARG A 73 -25.37 -20.51 1.79
CA ARG A 73 -26.16 -19.34 1.43
C ARG A 73 -26.17 -18.39 2.63
N PHE A 74 -25.99 -17.11 2.37
CA PHE A 74 -26.18 -16.08 3.39
C PHE A 74 -27.26 -15.11 2.92
N GLU A 75 -28.21 -14.85 3.79
CA GLU A 75 -29.30 -13.90 3.58
C GLU A 75 -29.52 -13.08 4.86
N PRO A 76 -29.75 -11.76 4.76
CA PRO A 76 -29.77 -10.88 5.93
C PRO A 76 -30.77 -11.25 7.02
N ASP A 77 -31.89 -11.89 6.67
CA ASP A 77 -32.96 -12.23 7.62
C ASP A 77 -32.84 -13.67 8.18
N THR A 78 -32.14 -14.57 7.49
CA THR A 78 -31.99 -15.99 7.88
C THR A 78 -30.58 -16.37 8.32
N ASP A 79 -29.66 -15.40 8.32
CA ASP A 79 -28.24 -15.54 8.64
C ASP A 79 -27.52 -16.58 7.73
N LEU A 80 -26.39 -17.12 8.19
CA LEU A 80 -25.57 -18.06 7.44
C LEU A 80 -26.17 -19.47 7.49
N LEU A 81 -26.57 -19.99 6.33
CA LEU A 81 -26.98 -21.38 6.14
C LEU A 81 -25.88 -22.17 5.41
N VAL A 82 -25.24 -23.09 6.12
CA VAL A 82 -24.29 -24.05 5.53
C VAL A 82 -25.06 -25.26 5.03
N LEU A 83 -24.91 -25.60 3.75
CA LEU A 83 -25.64 -26.66 3.06
C LEU A 83 -24.80 -27.94 2.87
N ASP A 84 -23.48 -27.79 2.85
CA ASP A 84 -22.54 -28.89 2.67
C ASP A 84 -21.90 -29.28 4.01
N ASP A 85 -22.06 -30.55 4.39
CA ASP A 85 -21.53 -31.13 5.63
C ASP A 85 -20.02 -30.95 5.77
N ARG A 86 -19.27 -30.89 4.66
CA ARG A 86 -17.81 -30.68 4.65
C ARG A 86 -17.40 -29.35 5.26
N PHE A 87 -18.28 -28.35 5.22
CA PHE A 87 -17.99 -26.98 5.65
C PHE A 87 -18.66 -26.60 6.98
N VAL A 88 -19.40 -27.53 7.60
CA VAL A 88 -20.06 -27.32 8.89
C VAL A 88 -19.03 -27.07 9.98
N ASN A 89 -19.25 -26.03 10.79
CA ASN A 89 -18.33 -25.53 11.84
C ASN A 89 -16.94 -25.04 11.35
N LEU A 90 -16.69 -25.03 10.04
CA LEU A 90 -15.44 -24.50 9.46
C LEU A 90 -15.63 -23.11 8.89
N VAL A 91 -16.81 -22.77 8.38
CA VAL A 91 -17.07 -21.47 7.76
C VAL A 91 -17.71 -20.49 8.73
N VAL A 92 -17.19 -19.27 8.76
CA VAL A 92 -17.71 -18.15 9.55
C VAL A 92 -17.94 -16.94 8.66
N TRP A 93 -19.06 -16.25 8.84
CA TRP A 93 -19.37 -15.03 8.10
C TRP A 93 -18.51 -13.84 8.55
N ASN A 94 -17.85 -13.18 7.60
CA ASN A 94 -17.07 -11.95 7.82
C ASN A 94 -17.38 -10.87 6.79
N GLY A 95 -18.57 -10.89 6.21
CA GLY A 95 -19.03 -9.84 5.33
C GLY A 95 -19.69 -8.69 6.08
N SER A 96 -20.44 -7.89 5.35
CA SER A 96 -21.29 -6.83 5.87
C SER A 96 -22.29 -7.39 6.88
N LYS A 97 -22.42 -6.73 8.03
CA LYS A 97 -23.33 -7.12 9.12
C LYS A 97 -24.38 -6.03 9.30
N SER A 98 -25.57 -6.42 9.74
CA SER A 98 -26.66 -5.50 10.10
C SER A 98 -27.13 -4.58 8.96
N THR A 99 -26.99 -5.02 7.71
CA THR A 99 -27.50 -4.32 6.51
C THR A 99 -28.04 -5.34 5.52
N ARG A 100 -29.09 -4.96 4.78
CA ARG A 100 -29.59 -5.76 3.64
C ARG A 100 -28.81 -5.50 2.35
N ASP A 101 -28.12 -4.37 2.28
CA ASP A 101 -27.23 -4.03 1.17
C ASP A 101 -25.85 -4.63 1.40
N LEU A 102 -25.71 -5.92 1.11
CA LEU A 102 -24.45 -6.64 1.24
C LEU A 102 -23.50 -6.21 0.11
N GLN A 103 -22.39 -5.57 0.46
CA GLN A 103 -21.31 -5.20 -0.46
C GLN A 103 -20.04 -6.02 -0.23
N ASP A 104 -19.73 -6.31 1.04
CA ASP A 104 -18.71 -7.28 1.42
C ASP A 104 -19.41 -8.60 1.78
N LEU A 105 -19.04 -9.69 1.10
CA LEU A 105 -19.62 -11.01 1.23
C LEU A 105 -18.56 -12.06 1.61
N SER A 106 -17.47 -11.59 2.23
CA SER A 106 -16.33 -12.41 2.63
C SER A 106 -16.68 -13.47 3.67
N ILE A 107 -16.03 -14.63 3.55
CA ILE A 107 -16.13 -15.73 4.51
C ILE A 107 -14.75 -16.06 5.09
N PHE A 108 -14.73 -16.49 6.34
CA PHE A 108 -13.56 -17.11 6.95
C PHE A 108 -13.69 -18.62 6.91
N LEU A 109 -12.60 -19.28 6.51
CA LEU A 109 -12.44 -20.72 6.59
C LEU A 109 -11.46 -21.04 7.73
N LEU A 110 -11.97 -21.69 8.77
CA LEU A 110 -11.21 -22.11 9.95
C LEU A 110 -10.49 -23.43 9.67
N ASN A 111 -9.31 -23.62 10.27
CA ASN A 111 -8.52 -24.85 10.19
C ASN A 111 -8.41 -25.41 8.76
N VAL A 112 -7.81 -24.64 7.86
CA VAL A 112 -7.70 -25.01 6.45
C VAL A 112 -6.90 -26.31 6.27
N THR A 113 -7.37 -27.22 5.43
CA THR A 113 -6.68 -28.44 5.02
C THR A 113 -6.53 -28.48 3.49
N TYR A 114 -5.75 -29.42 2.96
CA TYR A 114 -5.56 -29.55 1.50
C TYR A 114 -6.85 -29.88 0.73
N ASP A 115 -7.86 -30.44 1.40
CA ASP A 115 -9.14 -30.76 0.76
C ASP A 115 -9.95 -29.51 0.40
N HIS A 116 -9.65 -28.38 1.06
CA HIS A 116 -10.24 -27.08 0.75
C HIS A 116 -9.56 -26.38 -0.44
N ALA A 117 -8.54 -26.99 -1.05
CA ALA A 117 -7.91 -26.43 -2.25
C ALA A 117 -8.82 -26.63 -3.48
N GLY A 118 -9.09 -25.54 -4.20
CA GLY A 118 -9.99 -25.57 -5.33
C GLY A 118 -10.42 -24.18 -5.80
N GLU A 119 -11.53 -24.14 -6.52
CA GLU A 119 -12.17 -22.91 -6.98
C GLU A 119 -13.42 -22.65 -6.16
N TYR A 120 -13.52 -21.43 -5.64
CA TYR A 120 -14.69 -20.92 -4.96
C TYR A 120 -15.40 -19.93 -5.87
N LEU A 121 -16.72 -20.05 -5.97
CA LEU A 121 -17.56 -19.15 -6.75
C LEU A 121 -18.52 -18.45 -5.80
N CYS A 122 -18.34 -17.15 -5.65
CA CYS A 122 -19.24 -16.26 -4.95
C CYS A 122 -20.27 -15.72 -5.95
N ARG A 123 -21.51 -16.17 -5.83
CA ARG A 123 -22.65 -15.65 -6.58
C ARG A 123 -23.38 -14.64 -5.71
N VAL A 124 -23.47 -13.41 -6.21
CA VAL A 124 -24.14 -12.29 -5.55
C VAL A 124 -25.39 -11.99 -6.34
N ASP A 125 -26.54 -12.14 -5.69
CA ASP A 125 -27.84 -11.86 -6.29
C ASP A 125 -28.42 -10.65 -5.56
N ARG A 126 -28.64 -9.56 -6.32
CA ARG A 126 -28.98 -8.25 -5.76
C ARG A 126 -30.21 -7.71 -6.46
N ASN A 127 -31.20 -7.32 -5.67
CA ASN A 127 -32.37 -6.58 -6.09
C ASN A 127 -32.14 -5.08 -5.84
N LEU A 128 -32.02 -4.31 -6.91
CA LEU A 128 -31.92 -2.85 -6.88
C LEU A 128 -33.33 -2.27 -6.98
N THR A 129 -33.71 -1.45 -6.01
CA THR A 129 -35.02 -0.80 -5.99
C THR A 129 -34.87 0.61 -6.57
N PHE A 130 -35.58 0.87 -7.67
CA PHE A 130 -35.68 2.19 -8.31
C PHE A 130 -37.08 2.76 -8.12
N ASP A 131 -37.26 4.03 -8.47
CA ASP A 131 -38.57 4.67 -8.42
C ASP A 131 -39.49 4.08 -9.52
N GLY A 132 -40.32 3.11 -9.14
CA GLY A 132 -41.31 2.46 -10.00
C GLY A 132 -40.98 1.05 -10.50
N TYR A 133 -39.80 0.50 -10.23
CA TYR A 133 -39.48 -0.91 -10.56
C TYR A 133 -38.32 -1.49 -9.73
N VAL A 134 -38.25 -2.82 -9.66
CA VAL A 134 -37.14 -3.55 -9.03
C VAL A 134 -36.36 -4.27 -10.13
N PHE A 135 -35.04 -4.09 -10.14
CA PHE A 135 -34.14 -4.72 -11.09
C PHE A 135 -33.25 -5.73 -10.39
N ASN A 136 -33.30 -6.98 -10.82
CA ASN A 136 -32.43 -8.04 -10.33
C ASN A 136 -31.11 -8.08 -11.13
N THR A 137 -29.98 -8.16 -10.43
CA THR A 137 -28.67 -8.35 -11.02
C THR A 137 -27.93 -9.49 -10.34
N VAL A 138 -27.24 -10.31 -11.13
CA VAL A 138 -26.48 -11.46 -10.66
C VAL A 138 -25.03 -11.29 -11.09
N ILE A 139 -24.12 -11.34 -10.13
CA ILE A 139 -22.67 -11.20 -10.35
C ILE A 139 -21.98 -12.45 -9.80
N ASN A 140 -21.10 -13.01 -10.60
CA ASN A 140 -20.31 -14.17 -10.26
C ASN A 140 -18.84 -13.76 -10.13
N LYS A 141 -18.22 -14.07 -8.98
CA LYS A 141 -16.80 -13.85 -8.71
C LYS A 141 -16.15 -15.18 -8.39
N THR A 142 -15.16 -15.59 -9.18
CA THR A 142 -14.43 -16.84 -8.99
C THR A 142 -13.10 -16.55 -8.30
N ILE A 143 -12.79 -17.28 -7.24
CA ILE A 143 -11.56 -17.18 -6.47
C ILE A 143 -10.88 -18.55 -6.47
N HIS A 144 -9.63 -18.60 -6.91
CA HIS A 144 -8.83 -19.81 -6.86
C HIS A 144 -8.01 -19.85 -5.56
N VAL A 145 -8.18 -20.90 -4.76
CA VAL A 145 -7.49 -21.06 -3.49
C VAL A 145 -6.60 -22.29 -3.56
N THR A 146 -5.31 -22.08 -3.31
CA THR A 146 -4.31 -23.13 -3.14
C THR A 146 -3.91 -23.21 -1.67
N VAL A 147 -3.56 -24.40 -1.20
CA VAL A 147 -3.19 -24.63 0.20
C VAL A 147 -1.71 -25.01 0.27
N VAL A 148 -0.96 -24.28 1.08
CA VAL A 148 0.49 -24.42 1.27
C VAL A 148 0.84 -24.67 2.74
N ASP A 149 1.96 -25.33 3.00
CA ASP A 149 2.44 -25.58 4.37
C ASP A 149 2.92 -24.32 5.09
N LYS A 150 3.49 -23.40 4.32
CA LYS A 150 4.10 -22.18 4.81
C LYS A 150 3.73 -21.02 3.91
N ALA A 151 3.36 -19.89 4.51
CA ALA A 151 3.10 -18.66 3.78
C ALA A 151 4.33 -18.24 2.98
N ASN A 152 4.16 -18.07 1.67
CA ASN A 152 5.17 -17.44 0.83
C ASN A 152 5.05 -15.92 0.96
N ARG A 153 6.20 -15.23 0.97
CA ARG A 153 6.21 -13.78 0.82
C ARG A 153 5.93 -13.43 -0.63
N ASP A 154 5.10 -12.42 -0.84
CA ASP A 154 4.85 -11.88 -2.16
C ASP A 154 6.17 -11.47 -2.85
N ILE A 155 6.33 -11.90 -4.09
CA ILE A 155 7.51 -11.62 -4.92
C ILE A 155 7.72 -10.11 -5.08
N ALA A 156 6.63 -9.33 -5.17
CA ALA A 156 6.72 -7.88 -5.29
C ALA A 156 7.27 -7.24 -4.00
N SER A 157 6.89 -7.76 -2.84
CA SER A 157 7.45 -7.34 -1.55
C SER A 157 8.95 -7.66 -1.44
N ILE A 158 9.39 -8.83 -1.91
CA ILE A 158 10.81 -9.19 -1.89
C ILE A 158 11.62 -8.29 -2.83
N ILE A 159 11.13 -8.07 -4.06
CA ILE A 159 11.80 -7.24 -5.06
C ILE A 159 11.87 -5.78 -4.61
N SER A 160 10.77 -5.23 -4.08
CA SER A 160 10.74 -3.83 -3.61
C SER A 160 11.72 -3.58 -2.45
N GLU A 161 11.86 -4.54 -1.52
CA GLU A 161 12.83 -4.45 -0.44
C GLU A 161 14.27 -4.44 -0.96
N ILE A 162 14.62 -5.34 -1.89
CA ILE A 162 15.96 -5.38 -2.51
C ILE A 162 16.23 -4.10 -3.30
N MET A 163 15.27 -3.66 -4.12
CA MET A 163 15.40 -2.45 -4.93
C MET A 163 15.60 -1.20 -4.07
N MET A 164 14.93 -1.10 -2.93
CA MET A 164 15.12 -0.01 -1.97
C MET A 164 16.59 0.05 -1.50
N TYR A 165 17.16 -1.07 -1.06
CA TYR A 165 18.56 -1.09 -0.60
C TYR A 165 19.54 -0.77 -1.73
N VAL A 166 19.33 -1.30 -2.93
CA VAL A 166 20.18 -1.01 -4.10
C VAL A 166 20.18 0.48 -4.42
N LEU A 167 19.00 1.11 -4.47
CA LEU A 167 18.88 2.53 -4.75
C LEU A 167 19.57 3.38 -3.66
N ILE A 168 19.41 3.02 -2.39
CA ILE A 168 20.08 3.72 -1.29
C ILE A 168 21.61 3.64 -1.43
N VAL A 169 22.16 2.44 -1.68
CA VAL A 169 23.62 2.25 -1.80
C VAL A 169 24.18 2.99 -3.02
N VAL A 170 23.50 2.92 -4.17
CA VAL A 170 23.96 3.60 -5.39
C VAL A 170 23.93 5.12 -5.22
N LEU A 171 22.83 5.67 -4.68
CA LEU A 171 22.69 7.11 -4.45
C LEU A 171 23.69 7.61 -3.40
N THR A 172 23.95 6.84 -2.35
CA THR A 172 24.95 7.22 -1.33
C THR A 172 26.37 7.19 -1.88
N ILE A 173 26.76 6.16 -2.65
CA ILE A 173 28.07 6.11 -3.32
C ILE A 173 28.21 7.29 -4.28
N TRP A 174 27.17 7.60 -5.05
CA TRP A 174 27.15 8.75 -5.96
C TRP A 174 27.38 10.08 -5.22
N LEU A 175 26.63 10.32 -4.13
CA LEU A 175 26.80 11.52 -3.31
C LEU A 175 28.20 11.60 -2.70
N VAL A 176 28.74 10.49 -2.19
CA VAL A 176 30.11 10.46 -1.63
C VAL A 176 31.13 10.76 -2.72
N ALA A 177 30.95 10.23 -3.94
CA ALA A 177 31.84 10.51 -5.07
C ALA A 177 31.82 12.01 -5.44
N GLU A 178 30.64 12.62 -5.53
CA GLU A 178 30.48 14.06 -5.77
C GLU A 178 31.08 14.90 -4.64
N MET A 179 30.87 14.51 -3.38
CA MET A 179 31.45 15.20 -2.22
C MET A 179 32.97 15.14 -2.22
N VAL A 180 33.57 13.98 -2.51
CA VAL A 180 35.03 13.82 -2.62
C VAL A 180 35.57 14.59 -3.82
N TYR A 181 34.89 14.54 -4.96
CA TYR A 181 35.26 15.27 -6.17
C TYR A 181 35.27 16.79 -5.93
N CYS A 182 34.20 17.32 -5.35
CA CYS A 182 34.09 18.73 -4.98
C CYS A 182 35.12 19.12 -3.93
N TYR A 183 35.31 18.29 -2.90
CA TYR A 183 36.31 18.53 -1.86
C TYR A 183 37.72 18.65 -2.44
N LYS A 184 38.14 17.70 -3.28
CA LYS A 184 39.48 17.74 -3.92
C LYS A 184 39.63 18.96 -4.82
N LYS A 185 38.59 19.32 -5.56
CA LYS A 185 38.61 20.49 -6.44
C LYS A 185 38.72 21.80 -5.66
N ILE A 186 37.98 21.94 -4.56
CA ILE A 186 38.05 23.14 -3.69
C ILE A 186 39.39 23.21 -2.97
N ALA A 187 39.91 22.09 -2.47
CA ALA A 187 41.22 22.05 -1.81
C ALA A 187 42.34 22.53 -2.76
N ALA A 188 42.35 22.04 -4.01
CA ALA A 188 43.30 22.50 -5.02
C ALA A 188 43.17 23.99 -5.34
N ALA A 189 41.95 24.53 -5.40
CA ALA A 189 41.72 25.96 -5.60
C ALA A 189 42.15 26.80 -4.37
N THR A 190 41.99 26.27 -3.16
CA THR A 190 42.38 26.93 -1.90
C THR A 190 43.89 26.99 -1.75
N GLU A 191 44.60 25.92 -2.10
CA GLU A 191 46.07 25.90 -2.12
C GLU A 191 46.64 26.90 -3.14
N ALA A 192 46.05 26.99 -4.34
CA ALA A 192 46.44 27.98 -5.33
C ALA A 192 46.22 29.43 -4.84
N ALA A 193 45.07 29.71 -4.23
CA ALA A 193 44.78 31.03 -3.64
C ALA A 193 45.69 31.37 -2.45
N ALA A 194 46.06 30.37 -1.63
CA ALA A 194 47.00 30.56 -0.52
C ALA A 194 48.41 30.90 -1.03
N GLN A 195 48.82 30.29 -2.15
CA GLN A 195 50.12 30.56 -2.77
C GLN A 195 50.15 31.93 -3.46
N GLU A 196 49.06 32.36 -4.11
CA GLU A 196 48.93 33.73 -4.63
C GLU A 196 49.00 34.77 -3.50
N ASN A 197 48.23 34.59 -2.42
CA ASN A 197 48.31 35.47 -1.25
C ASN A 197 49.72 35.52 -0.66
N ALA A 198 50.39 34.37 -0.50
CA ALA A 198 51.78 34.34 0.02
C ALA A 198 52.76 35.05 -0.93
N SER A 199 52.57 34.95 -2.25
CA SER A 199 53.37 35.68 -3.23
C SER A 199 53.11 37.19 -3.20
N GLU A 200 51.88 37.61 -2.92
CA GLU A 200 51.51 39.02 -2.76
C GLU A 200 52.12 39.63 -1.49
N TYR A 201 52.12 38.91 -0.36
CA TYR A 201 52.85 39.34 0.85
C TYR A 201 54.36 39.42 0.63
N LEU A 202 54.96 38.47 -0.09
CA LEU A 202 56.39 38.51 -0.42
C LEU A 202 56.69 39.68 -1.37
N ALA A 203 55.81 39.98 -2.33
CA ALA A 203 55.93 41.12 -3.22
C ALA A 203 55.88 42.46 -2.45
N ILE A 204 54.96 42.61 -1.48
CA ILE A 204 54.87 43.80 -0.62
C ILE A 204 56.15 43.98 0.23
N THR A 205 56.71 42.91 0.78
CA THR A 205 57.99 43.01 1.52
C THR A 205 59.17 43.37 0.59
N SER A 206 59.17 42.92 -0.66
CA SER A 206 60.21 43.26 -1.64
C SER A 206 60.13 44.73 -2.08
N GLU A 207 58.94 45.28 -2.32
CA GLU A 207 58.77 46.72 -2.60
C GLU A 207 59.18 47.59 -1.42
N SER A 208 58.90 47.16 -0.18
CA SER A 208 59.33 47.91 1.03
C SER A 208 60.86 47.88 1.24
N LYS A 209 61.54 46.82 0.78
CA LYS A 209 63.00 46.66 0.95
C LYS A 209 63.79 47.49 -0.06
N GLU A 210 63.26 47.68 -1.27
CA GLU A 210 63.87 48.53 -2.31
C GLU A 210 63.71 50.04 -2.03
N ASN A 211 62.74 50.45 -1.19
CA ASN A 211 62.49 51.86 -0.86
C ASN A 211 63.16 52.36 0.44
N CYS A 212 64.03 51.55 1.09
CA CYS A 212 64.75 51.95 2.30
C CYS A 212 66.25 52.25 2.10
N THR A 213 66.75 52.35 0.86
CA THR A 213 68.15 52.70 0.57
C THR A 213 68.31 54.03 -0.14
N GLY A 214 67.72 55.11 0.39
CA GLY A 214 67.90 56.41 -0.25
C GLY A 214 67.25 57.62 0.42
N VAL A 215 67.54 57.89 1.70
CA VAL A 215 67.52 59.29 2.19
C VAL A 215 68.77 59.51 3.03
N GLN A 216 69.78 60.15 2.43
CA GLN A 216 70.83 60.83 3.18
C GLN A 216 70.30 62.18 3.68
N VAL A 217 70.53 62.42 4.96
CA VAL A 217 70.22 63.65 5.69
C VAL A 217 71.44 64.58 5.66
N ALA A 218 71.18 65.84 5.28
CA ALA A 218 71.85 67.11 5.61
C ALA A 218 73.39 67.22 5.60
N GLU A 219 73.91 68.09 4.72
CA GLU A 219 74.28 69.48 5.05
C GLU A 219 74.21 70.37 3.80
#